data_AF-A0A424YKR6-F1
#
_entry.id   AF-A0A424YKR6-F1
#
_cell.length_a   1.000
_cell.length_b   1.000
_cell.length_c   1.000
_cell.angle_alpha   90.00
_cell.angle_beta   90.00
_cell.angle_gamma   90.00
#
_symmetry.space_group_name_H-M   'P 1'
#
loop_
_entity.id
_entity.type
_entity.pdbx_description
1 polymer ?
#
loop_
_entity_poly.entity_id
_entity_poly.type
_entity_poly.pdbx_seq_one_letter_code
_entity_poly.pdbx_strand_id
1 'polypeptide(L)'
;MNENQARHFRITCQHIFGKLCEIEEILNGTGSASSYSRYCMDLSPLQKEVIMEYCTDLRSRLVTIADEEGISCEPLGLSMKKAVLSRLSVIDCMAEELRPQYMRGYGTVLASHEPRLEQIAGDLQVPSRSLKKHLEDESSQAFRE
;
A
#
# COMPACT_ATOMS: atom_id res chain seq x y z
N MET A 1 31.27 -14.31 6.11
CA MET A 1 30.15 -15.28 6.10
C MET A 1 30.30 -16.30 4.98
N ASN A 2 29.69 -17.49 5.09
CA ASN A 2 29.46 -18.37 3.93
C ASN A 2 28.21 -17.96 3.14
N GLU A 3 28.00 -18.51 1.95
CA GLU A 3 26.89 -18.12 1.05
C GLU A 3 25.50 -18.30 1.70
N ASN A 4 25.30 -19.40 2.42
CA ASN A 4 24.03 -19.67 3.12
C ASN A 4 23.77 -18.65 4.24
N GLN A 5 24.81 -18.29 5.00
CA GLN A 5 24.75 -17.28 6.05
C GLN A 5 24.49 -15.89 5.47
N ALA A 6 25.18 -15.51 4.39
CA ALA A 6 24.97 -14.23 3.72
C ALA A 6 23.56 -14.12 3.12
N ARG A 7 23.05 -15.20 2.53
CA ARG A 7 21.67 -15.26 2.03
C ARG A 7 20.65 -15.11 3.16
N HIS A 8 20.85 -15.84 4.26
CA HIS A 8 19.96 -15.75 5.41
C HIS A 8 19.98 -14.34 6.01
N PHE A 9 21.16 -13.75 6.17
CA PHE A 9 21.33 -12.37 6.64
C PHE A 9 20.57 -11.38 5.74
N ARG A 10 20.74 -11.45 4.42
CA ARG A 10 20.03 -10.58 3.47
C ARG A 10 18.51 -10.68 3.62
N ILE A 11 17.97 -11.90 3.69
CA ILE A 11 16.52 -12.12 3.84
C ILE A 11 16.03 -11.53 5.17
N THR A 12 16.78 -11.73 6.24
CA THR A 12 16.46 -11.17 7.56
C THR A 12 16.48 -9.64 7.54
N CYS A 13 17.49 -9.01 6.94
CA CYS A 13 17.53 -7.56 6.77
C CYS A 13 16.31 -7.05 5.98
N GLN A 14 15.96 -7.69 4.86
CA GLN A 14 14.77 -7.34 4.09
C GLN A 14 13.48 -7.45 4.91
N HIS A 15 13.38 -8.50 5.74
CA HIS A 15 12.22 -8.68 6.61
C HIS A 15 12.14 -7.57 7.68
N ILE A 16 13.27 -7.21 8.30
CA ILE A 16 13.33 -6.13 9.28
C ILE A 16 12.97 -4.79 8.62
N PHE A 17 13.54 -4.47 7.45
CA PHE A 17 13.18 -3.28 6.70
C PHE A 17 11.68 -3.22 6.40
N GLY A 18 11.08 -4.34 5.98
CA GLY A 18 9.63 -4.43 5.75
C GLY A 18 8.82 -4.10 7.01
N LYS A 19 9.23 -4.63 8.18
CA LYS A 19 8.57 -4.34 9.46
C LYS A 19 8.71 -2.89 9.89
N LEU A 20 9.87 -2.27 9.67
CA LEU A 20 10.06 -0.85 9.94
C LEU A 20 9.17 0.02 9.05
N CYS A 21 9.03 -0.33 7.76
CA CYS A 21 8.09 0.36 6.86
C CYS A 21 6.63 0.19 7.29
N GLU A 22 6.21 -1.02 7.69
CA GLU A 22 4.85 -1.26 8.21
C GLU A 22 4.55 -0.40 9.45
N ILE A 23 5.53 -0.25 10.37
CA ILE A 23 5.37 0.62 11.55
C ILE A 23 5.12 2.08 11.13
N GLU A 24 5.91 2.60 10.19
CA GLU A 24 5.74 3.97 9.70
C GLU A 24 4.40 4.16 8.97
N GLU A 25 3.98 3.18 8.19
CA GLU A 25 2.68 3.18 7.53
C GLU A 25 1.53 3.23 8.55
N ILE A 26 1.62 2.48 9.66
CA ILE A 26 0.64 2.54 10.75
C ILE A 26 0.61 3.93 11.38
N LEU A 27 1.78 4.46 11.73
CA LEU A 27 1.90 5.77 12.36
C LEU A 27 1.41 6.90 11.44
N ASN A 28 1.63 6.81 10.14
CA ASN A 28 1.17 7.82 9.16
C ASN A 28 -0.29 7.61 8.72
N GLY A 29 -0.78 6.37 8.74
CA GLY A 29 -2.14 6.02 8.34
C GLY A 29 -3.22 6.39 9.35
N THR A 30 -2.86 6.52 10.64
CA THR A 30 -3.78 6.92 11.73
C THR A 30 -4.31 8.36 11.62
N GLY A 31 -3.77 9.17 10.70
CA GLY A 31 -4.28 10.52 10.38
C GLY A 31 -5.29 10.57 9.22
N SER A 32 -5.50 9.46 8.50
CA SER A 32 -6.52 9.39 7.47
C SER A 32 -7.89 9.29 8.15
N ALA A 33 -8.80 10.22 7.84
CA ALA A 33 -10.17 10.29 8.37
C ALA A 33 -11.08 9.13 7.94
N SER A 34 -10.52 7.93 7.80
CA SER A 34 -11.22 6.70 7.55
C SER A 34 -11.87 6.23 8.85
N SER A 35 -13.20 6.20 8.88
CA SER A 35 -14.00 5.54 9.91
C SER A 35 -13.70 4.03 10.05
N TYR A 36 -12.81 3.49 9.21
CA TYR A 36 -12.32 2.12 9.15
C TYR A 36 -10.82 2.00 9.48
N SER A 37 -10.25 2.91 10.28
CA SER A 37 -8.88 2.72 10.76
C SER A 37 -8.78 1.40 11.55
N ARG A 38 -7.86 0.52 11.12
CA ARG A 38 -7.55 -0.74 11.82
C ARG A 38 -6.97 -0.52 13.22
N TYR A 39 -6.51 0.68 13.50
CA TYR A 39 -5.78 1.05 14.72
C TYR A 39 -6.43 2.27 15.37
N CYS A 40 -6.61 2.24 16.68
CA CYS A 40 -6.97 3.41 17.47
C CYS A 40 -5.70 4.27 17.71
N MET A 41 -5.85 5.58 17.75
CA MET A 41 -4.75 6.48 18.13
C MET A 41 -4.65 6.52 19.65
N ASP A 42 -3.83 5.64 20.22
CA ASP A 42 -3.51 5.55 21.65
C ASP A 42 -2.12 6.10 21.99
N LEU A 43 -1.45 6.69 21.00
CA LEU A 43 -0.14 7.31 21.11
C LEU A 43 -0.25 8.83 21.14
N SER A 44 0.52 9.45 22.04
CA SER A 44 0.75 10.91 22.00
C SER A 44 1.63 11.29 20.79
N PRO A 45 1.55 12.55 20.32
CA PRO A 45 2.42 13.03 19.24
C PRO A 45 3.92 12.82 19.52
N LEU A 46 4.34 13.02 20.77
CA LEU A 46 5.72 12.80 21.20
C LEU A 46 6.12 11.32 21.09
N GLN A 47 5.26 10.39 21.52
CA GLN A 47 5.54 8.96 21.39
C GLN A 47 5.67 8.55 19.91
N LYS A 48 4.83 9.10 19.03
CA LYS A 48 4.93 8.86 17.59
C LYS A 48 6.27 9.37 17.03
N GLU A 49 6.69 10.57 17.40
CA GLU A 49 7.98 11.15 16.98
C GLU A 49 9.15 10.29 17.42
N VAL A 50 9.18 9.87 18.69
CA VAL A 50 10.22 8.98 19.22
C VAL A 50 10.26 7.66 18.45
N ILE A 51 9.12 7.02 18.18
CA ILE A 51 9.10 5.75 17.42
C ILE A 51 9.68 5.93 16.00
N MET A 52 9.37 7.03 15.33
CA MET A 52 9.90 7.34 13.99
C MET A 52 11.42 7.53 14.00
N GLU A 53 11.96 8.20 15.03
CA GLU A 53 13.39 8.37 15.23
C GLU A 53 14.08 7.01 15.42
N TYR A 54 13.55 6.16 16.31
CA TYR A 54 14.06 4.81 16.50
C TYR A 54 14.01 3.96 15.23
N CYS A 55 12.97 4.08 14.41
CA CYS A 55 12.90 3.38 13.12
C CYS A 55 14.01 3.84 12.17
N THR A 56 14.30 5.14 12.14
CA THR A 56 15.37 5.73 11.32
C THR A 56 16.76 5.25 11.77
N ASP A 57 16.99 5.23 13.08
CA ASP A 57 18.24 4.75 13.67
C ASP A 57 18.47 3.26 13.38
N LEU A 58 17.43 2.43 13.52
CA LEU A 58 17.51 1.00 13.24
C LEU A 58 17.83 0.73 11.77
N ARG A 59 17.23 1.49 10.83
CA ARG A 59 17.57 1.36 9.41
C ARG A 59 19.01 1.72 9.14
N SER A 60 19.47 2.83 9.69
CA SER A 60 20.85 3.30 9.50
C SER A 60 21.84 2.24 9.98
N ARG A 61 21.60 1.66 11.17
CA ARG A 61 22.41 0.57 11.70
C ARG A 61 22.39 -0.68 10.81
N LEU A 62 21.22 -1.07 10.29
CA LEU A 62 21.13 -2.24 9.40
C LEU A 62 21.89 -2.04 8.09
N VAL A 63 21.84 -0.85 7.52
CA VAL A 63 22.64 -0.50 6.33
C VAL A 63 24.11 -0.57 6.65
N THR A 64 24.56 0.05 7.75
CA THR A 64 25.97 0.02 8.16
C THR A 64 26.47 -1.40 8.39
N ILE A 65 25.73 -2.24 9.13
CA ILE A 65 26.12 -3.63 9.38
C ILE A 65 26.16 -4.43 8.06
N ALA A 66 25.22 -4.20 7.16
CA ALA A 66 25.21 -4.88 5.87
C ALA A 66 26.39 -4.47 4.97
N ASP A 67 26.76 -3.18 4.98
CA ASP A 67 27.92 -2.66 4.27
C ASP A 67 29.23 -3.23 4.83
N GLU A 68 29.36 -3.29 6.17
CA GLU A 68 30.51 -3.89 6.85
C GLU A 68 30.71 -5.37 6.49
N GLU A 69 29.61 -6.11 6.31
CA GLU A 69 29.62 -7.52 5.89
C GLU A 69 29.71 -7.71 4.36
N GLY A 70 29.73 -6.63 3.58
CA GLY A 70 29.76 -6.67 2.11
C GLY A 70 28.48 -7.23 1.47
N ILE A 71 27.34 -7.12 2.15
CA ILE A 71 26.05 -7.63 1.71
C ILE A 71 25.17 -6.47 1.26
N SER A 72 24.90 -6.38 -0.04
CA SER A 72 23.94 -5.38 -0.55
C SER A 72 22.53 -5.69 -0.03
N CYS A 73 21.97 -4.73 0.72
CA CYS A 73 20.58 -4.63 1.14
C CYS A 73 19.83 -3.63 0.26
N GLU A 74 19.88 -3.80 -1.07
CA GLU A 74 19.09 -2.95 -1.96
C GLU A 74 17.59 -3.07 -1.62
N PRO A 75 16.87 -1.95 -1.49
CA PRO A 75 15.43 -1.98 -1.32
C PRO A 75 14.81 -2.64 -2.54
N LEU A 76 13.83 -3.53 -2.31
CA LEU A 76 13.00 -4.08 -3.38
C LEU A 76 12.27 -2.91 -4.05
N GLY A 77 12.83 -2.40 -5.15
CA GLY A 77 12.35 -1.25 -5.90
C GLY A 77 11.02 -1.52 -6.58
N LEU A 78 9.96 -1.72 -5.81
CA LEU A 78 8.60 -1.77 -6.31
C LEU A 78 8.22 -0.36 -6.77
N SER A 79 7.88 -0.23 -8.05
CA SER A 79 7.39 1.04 -8.58
C SER A 79 6.12 1.45 -7.81
N MET A 80 6.20 2.58 -7.08
CA MET A 80 5.06 3.16 -6.37
C MET A 80 3.86 3.31 -7.31
N LYS A 81 4.11 3.76 -8.54
CA LYS A 81 3.09 3.84 -9.59
C LYS A 81 2.47 2.48 -9.90
N LYS A 82 3.25 1.43 -10.16
CA LYS A 82 2.69 0.08 -10.41
C LYS A 82 1.89 -0.43 -9.20
N ALA A 83 2.38 -0.15 -7.99
CA ALA A 83 1.71 -0.51 -6.75
C ALA A 83 0.34 0.19 -6.61
N VAL A 84 0.27 1.48 -6.91
CA VAL A 84 -0.98 2.27 -6.91
C VAL A 84 -1.92 1.81 -8.04
N LEU A 85 -1.44 1.64 -9.27
CA LEU A 85 -2.24 1.18 -10.41
C LEU A 85 -2.86 -0.21 -10.16
N SER A 86 -2.10 -1.11 -9.53
CA SER A 86 -2.60 -2.43 -9.11
C SER A 86 -3.74 -2.30 -8.09
N ARG A 87 -3.58 -1.46 -7.06
CA ARG A 87 -4.61 -1.21 -6.04
C ARG A 87 -5.87 -0.55 -6.65
N LEU A 88 -5.71 0.41 -7.55
CA LEU A 88 -6.82 1.03 -8.27
C LEU A 88 -7.58 0.02 -9.14
N SER A 89 -6.87 -0.93 -9.74
CA SER A 89 -7.50 -2.00 -10.52
C SER A 89 -8.29 -2.97 -9.62
N VAL A 90 -7.79 -3.28 -8.43
CA VAL A 90 -8.56 -4.07 -7.44
C VAL A 90 -9.82 -3.33 -7.00
N ILE A 91 -9.73 -2.02 -6.71
CA ILE A 91 -10.88 -1.20 -6.33
C ILE A 91 -11.94 -1.18 -7.45
N ASP A 92 -11.52 -1.02 -8.72
CA ASP A 92 -12.43 -1.04 -9.87
C ASP A 92 -13.18 -2.38 -10.00
N CYS A 93 -12.48 -3.50 -9.78
CA CYS A 93 -13.09 -4.83 -9.73
C CYS A 93 -14.09 -4.96 -8.56
N MET A 94 -13.71 -4.56 -7.35
CA MET A 94 -14.60 -4.64 -6.18
C MET A 94 -15.84 -3.76 -6.35
N ALA A 95 -15.70 -2.59 -7.00
CA ALA A 95 -16.83 -1.74 -7.33
C ALA A 95 -17.74 -2.37 -8.41
N GLU A 96 -17.16 -3.07 -9.40
CA GLU A 96 -17.91 -3.81 -10.42
C GLU A 96 -18.74 -4.94 -9.79
N GLU A 97 -18.20 -5.63 -8.79
CA GLU A 97 -18.89 -6.71 -8.06
C GLU A 97 -20.14 -6.24 -7.31
N LEU A 98 -20.30 -4.92 -7.07
CA LEU A 98 -21.51 -4.36 -6.48
C LEU A 98 -22.66 -4.22 -7.48
N ARG A 99 -22.43 -4.40 -8.79
CA ARG A 99 -23.51 -4.29 -9.79
C ARG A 99 -24.56 -5.39 -9.60
N PRO A 100 -25.83 -5.12 -9.96
CA PRO A 100 -26.93 -6.06 -9.78
C PRO A 100 -26.67 -7.46 -10.31
N GLN A 101 -26.02 -7.58 -11.47
CA GLN A 101 -25.74 -8.86 -12.11
C GLN A 101 -24.81 -9.76 -11.29
N TYR A 102 -23.87 -9.19 -10.52
CA TYR A 102 -22.95 -9.93 -9.65
C TYR A 102 -23.52 -10.12 -8.24
N MET A 103 -24.32 -9.15 -7.74
CA MET A 103 -24.98 -9.24 -6.44
C MET A 103 -26.03 -10.35 -6.34
N ARG A 104 -26.56 -10.85 -7.46
CA ARG A 104 -27.48 -12.00 -7.50
C ARG A 104 -26.88 -13.28 -6.92
N GLY A 105 -25.55 -13.41 -6.89
CA GLY A 105 -24.86 -14.51 -6.21
C GLY A 105 -25.01 -14.51 -4.68
N TYR A 106 -25.43 -13.38 -4.10
CA TYR A 106 -25.61 -13.18 -2.66
C TYR A 106 -27.08 -13.13 -2.24
N GLY A 107 -28.01 -13.42 -3.15
CA GLY A 107 -29.45 -13.44 -2.89
C GLY A 107 -30.27 -12.69 -3.95
N THR A 108 -31.59 -12.70 -3.78
CA THR A 108 -32.50 -12.01 -4.70
C THR A 108 -32.31 -10.50 -4.62
N VAL A 109 -31.88 -9.90 -5.73
CA VAL A 109 -31.85 -8.45 -5.88
C VAL A 109 -33.24 -7.99 -6.32
N LEU A 110 -33.90 -7.17 -5.50
CA LEU A 110 -35.18 -6.58 -5.86
C LEU A 110 -34.99 -5.59 -7.00
N ALA A 111 -35.89 -5.61 -8.00
CA ALA A 111 -35.84 -4.69 -9.13
C ALA A 111 -35.78 -3.21 -8.71
N SER A 112 -36.39 -2.86 -7.57
CA SER A 112 -36.34 -1.52 -6.99
C SER A 112 -34.96 -1.08 -6.50
N HIS A 113 -34.05 -2.03 -6.24
CA HIS A 113 -32.70 -1.78 -5.73
C HIS A 113 -31.63 -1.82 -6.83
N GLU A 114 -31.94 -2.36 -8.01
CA GLU A 114 -30.98 -2.44 -9.12
C GLU A 114 -30.40 -1.07 -9.52
N PRO A 115 -31.22 0.00 -9.69
CA PRO A 115 -30.68 1.32 -10.04
C PRO A 115 -29.73 1.88 -8.98
N ARG A 116 -29.99 1.58 -7.70
CA ARG A 116 -29.15 2.05 -6.60
C ARG A 116 -27.80 1.35 -6.59
N LEU A 117 -27.75 0.04 -6.86
CA LEU A 117 -26.51 -0.72 -6.96
C LEU A 117 -25.67 -0.26 -8.16
N GLU A 118 -26.30 0.00 -9.31
CA GLU A 118 -25.60 0.57 -10.47
C GLU A 118 -24.98 1.94 -10.15
N GLN A 119 -25.73 2.79 -9.44
CA GLN A 119 -25.23 4.09 -9.01
C GLN A 119 -24.03 3.95 -8.07
N ILE A 120 -24.10 3.07 -7.06
CA ILE A 120 -23.00 2.84 -6.11
C ILE A 120 -21.73 2.36 -6.84
N ALA A 121 -21.88 1.40 -7.77
CA ALA A 121 -20.76 0.93 -8.57
C ALA A 121 -20.14 2.08 -9.40
N GLY A 122 -20.98 2.90 -10.05
CA GLY A 122 -20.54 4.07 -10.80
C GLY A 122 -19.81 5.11 -9.94
N ASP A 123 -20.36 5.45 -8.77
CA ASP A 123 -19.80 6.43 -7.83
C ASP A 123 -18.39 6.04 -7.35
N LEU A 124 -18.06 4.74 -7.30
CA LEU A 124 -16.73 4.23 -6.93
C LEU A 124 -15.79 4.05 -8.13
N GLN A 125 -16.31 3.64 -9.30
CA GLN A 125 -15.51 3.40 -10.51
C GLN A 125 -15.04 4.70 -11.19
N VAL A 126 -15.87 5.75 -11.19
CA VAL A 126 -15.52 7.02 -11.83
C VAL A 126 -14.22 7.64 -11.27
N PRO A 127 -14.10 7.87 -9.93
CA PRO A 127 -12.87 8.47 -9.39
C PRO A 127 -11.65 7.55 -9.51
N SER A 128 -11.81 6.24 -9.31
CA SER A 128 -10.69 5.28 -9.40
C SER A 128 -10.12 5.17 -10.82
N ARG A 129 -10.98 5.14 -11.85
CA ARG A 129 -10.57 5.16 -13.27
C ARG A 129 -9.95 6.50 -13.68
N SER A 130 -10.49 7.61 -13.20
CA SER A 130 -9.94 8.94 -13.49
C SER A 130 -8.50 9.07 -12.97
N LEU A 131 -8.26 8.63 -11.72
CA LEU A 131 -6.91 8.64 -11.14
C LEU A 131 -5.96 7.68 -11.87
N LYS A 132 -6.45 6.47 -12.23
CA LYS A 132 -5.66 5.51 -13.01
C LYS A 132 -5.20 6.12 -14.34
N LYS A 133 -6.11 6.74 -15.07
CA LYS A 133 -5.81 7.40 -16.35
C LYS A 133 -4.79 8.53 -16.18
N HIS A 134 -4.96 9.39 -15.18
CA HIS A 134 -4.02 10.47 -14.91
C HIS A 134 -2.59 9.96 -14.68
N LEU A 135 -2.45 8.90 -13.87
CA LEU A 135 -1.15 8.25 -13.62
C LEU A 135 -0.55 7.62 -14.89
N GLU A 136 -1.36 7.07 -15.79
CA GLU A 136 -0.93 6.49 -17.07
C GLU A 136 -0.54 7.58 -18.11
N ASP A 137 -1.23 8.71 -18.11
CA ASP A 137 -0.97 9.84 -19.01
C ASP A 137 0.36 10.56 -18.64
N GLU A 138 0.68 10.72 -17.35
CA GLU A 138 1.95 11.34 -16.89
C GLU A 138 3.21 10.54 -17.29
N SER A 139 3.11 9.20 -17.43
CA SER A 139 4.23 8.41 -17.99
C SER A 139 4.54 8.76 -19.44
N SER A 140 3.54 9.20 -20.19
CA SER A 140 3.69 9.48 -21.62
C SER A 140 4.38 10.82 -21.87
N GLN A 141 4.44 11.70 -20.87
CA GLN A 141 5.17 12.97 -20.91
C GLN A 141 6.61 12.81 -20.42
N ALA A 142 6.86 12.00 -19.38
CA ALA A 142 8.22 11.76 -18.85
C ALA A 142 9.16 10.97 -19.80
N PHE A 143 8.63 10.34 -20.85
CA PHE A 143 9.42 9.68 -21.91
C PHE A 143 9.65 10.57 -23.15
N ARG A 144 9.26 11.85 -23.11
CA ARG A 144 9.37 12.81 -24.23
C ARG A 144 10.32 13.99 -23.98
N GLU A 145 11.09 13.97 -22.89
CA GLU A 145 12.19 14.91 -22.61
C GLU A 145 13.53 14.16 -22.62
#